data_AF-A0A7S3T5I7-F1
#
_entry.id   AF-A0A7S3T5I7-F1
#
_cell.length_a   1.000
_cell.length_b   1.000
_cell.length_c   1.000
_cell.angle_alpha   90.00
_cell.angle_beta   90.00
_cell.angle_gamma   90.00
#
_symmetry.space_group_name_H-M   'P 1'
#
loop_
_entity.id
_entity.type
_entity.pdbx_description
1 polymer ?
#
loop_
_entity_poly.entity_id
_entity_poly.type
_entity_poly.pdbx_seq_one_letter_code
_entity_poly.pdbx_strand_id
1 'polypeptide(L)'
;NNYLSDSVDLKMFIALCKEAVAIKEQLEGNVGDVLIPKQLAAKHGNDLGSDALWEDWLRHYSNTVYHPVSTCSIGQVVDERCRVMGVSQLRVVDASVMPNLP
;
A
#
# COMPACT_ATOMS: atom_id res chain seq x y z
N ASN A 1 -11.08 7.43 -4.08
CA ASN A 1 -9.97 6.47 -3.98
C ASN A 1 -9.87 6.05 -2.53
N ASN A 2 -9.84 4.75 -2.23
CA ASN A 2 -9.88 4.21 -0.86
C ASN A 2 -8.50 3.73 -0.36
N TYR A 3 -7.39 4.13 -0.99
CA TYR A 3 -6.06 3.84 -0.42
C TYR A 3 -5.93 4.45 0.99
N LEU A 4 -5.32 3.68 1.90
CA LEU A 4 -5.07 4.08 3.30
C LEU A 4 -6.35 4.43 4.09
N SER A 5 -7.52 3.92 3.66
CA SER A 5 -8.75 4.06 4.44
C SER A 5 -8.85 3.05 5.60
N ASP A 6 -8.22 1.87 5.46
CA ASP A 6 -8.02 0.96 6.59
C ASP A 6 -6.86 1.48 7.44
N SER A 7 -7.08 1.54 8.76
CA SER A 7 -6.05 1.96 9.71
C SER A 7 -4.85 1.01 9.78
N VAL A 8 -5.04 -0.27 9.44
CA VAL A 8 -3.97 -1.26 9.39
C VAL A 8 -2.99 -0.92 8.27
N ASP A 9 -3.48 -0.60 7.08
CA ASP A 9 -2.64 -0.19 5.94
C ASP A 9 -1.76 1.00 6.32
N LEU A 10 -2.37 2.04 6.91
CA LEU A 10 -1.64 3.25 7.30
C LEU A 10 -0.56 2.94 8.34
N LYS A 11 -0.89 2.18 9.39
CA LYS A 11 0.08 1.80 10.45
C LYS A 11 1.23 0.98 9.88
N MET A 12 0.94 0.03 8.99
CA MET A 12 1.96 -0.79 8.33
C MET A 12 2.89 0.06 7.47
N PHE A 13 2.34 1.01 6.71
CA PHE A 13 3.16 1.90 5.87
C PHE A 13 4.01 2.85 6.72
N ILE A 14 3.51 3.38 7.84
CA ILE A 14 4.32 4.19 8.76
C ILE A 14 5.46 3.37 9.35
N ALA A 15 5.18 2.14 9.79
CA ALA A 15 6.20 1.23 10.30
C ALA A 15 7.25 0.93 9.22
N LEU A 16 6.83 0.70 7.97
CA LEU A 16 7.73 0.51 6.83
C LEU A 16 8.64 1.73 6.59
N CYS A 17 8.10 2.95 6.63
CA CYS A 17 8.90 4.17 6.49
C CYS A 17 9.97 4.26 7.58
N LYS A 18 9.62 3.97 8.84
CA LYS A 18 10.57 3.98 9.97
C LYS A 18 11.63 2.90 9.83
N GLU A 19 11.24 1.70 9.40
CA GLU A 19 12.18 0.61 9.12
C GLU A 19 13.16 0.98 8.00
N ALA A 20 12.68 1.64 6.94
CA ALA A 20 13.56 2.12 5.88
C ALA A 20 14.61 3.14 6.38
N VAL A 21 14.23 4.00 7.33
CA VAL A 21 15.18 4.91 8.01
C VAL A 21 16.20 4.12 8.83
N ALA A 22 15.76 3.13 9.61
CA ALA A 22 16.65 2.29 10.42
C ALA A 22 17.64 1.48 9.55
N ILE A 23 17.17 0.94 8.42
CA ILE A 23 18.04 0.26 7.43
C ILE A 23 19.04 1.25 6.84
N LYS A 24 18.62 2.48 6.50
CA LYS A 24 19.54 3.53 6.01
C LYS A 24 20.65 3.80 7.02
N GLU A 25 20.36 3.85 8.31
CA GLU A 25 21.37 4.06 9.36
C GLU A 25 22.42 2.96 9.41
N GLN A 26 22.08 1.73 9.01
CA GLN A 26 23.03 0.61 8.92
C GLN A 26 23.90 0.66 7.64
N LEU A 27 23.56 1.50 6.67
CA LEU A 27 24.21 1.58 5.35
C LEU A 27 25.12 2.82 5.22
N GLU A 28 25.72 3.28 6.33
CA GLU A 28 26.51 4.52 6.41
C GLU A 28 27.45 4.71 5.21
N GLY A 29 27.38 5.90 4.60
CA GLY A 29 28.21 6.28 3.45
C GLY A 29 27.74 5.77 2.08
N ASN A 30 26.80 4.82 2.01
CA ASN A 30 26.30 4.27 0.74
C ASN A 30 24.96 4.87 0.30
N VAL A 31 24.21 5.50 1.23
CA VAL A 31 22.89 6.07 0.98
C VAL A 31 22.87 7.51 1.48
N GLY A 32 22.29 8.42 0.67
CA GLY A 32 22.12 9.82 1.04
C GLY A 32 21.10 10.03 2.17
N ASP A 33 20.95 11.28 2.58
CA ASP A 33 19.97 11.63 3.62
C ASP A 33 18.53 11.44 3.15
N VAL A 34 17.65 11.16 4.12
CA VAL A 34 16.21 11.07 3.87
C VAL A 34 15.69 12.46 3.54
N LEU A 35 15.15 12.60 2.33
CA LEU A 35 14.64 13.88 1.84
C LEU A 35 13.16 14.03 2.17
N ILE A 36 12.84 14.97 3.06
CA ILE A 36 11.47 15.36 3.36
C ILE A 36 11.09 16.59 2.52
N PRO A 37 9.95 16.58 1.81
CA PRO A 37 9.48 17.76 1.08
C PRO A 37 9.38 18.99 1.99
N LYS A 38 9.85 20.14 1.51
CA LYS A 38 9.96 21.38 2.31
C LYS A 38 8.65 21.76 3.01
N GLN A 39 7.51 21.53 2.37
CA GLN A 39 6.18 21.82 2.90
C GLN A 39 5.85 20.94 4.11
N LEU A 40 6.21 19.66 4.05
CA LEU A 40 6.00 18.73 5.16
C LEU A 40 7.01 18.98 6.28
N ALA A 41 8.27 19.27 5.94
CA ALA A 41 9.28 19.67 6.90
C ALA A 41 8.88 20.93 7.68
N ALA A 42 8.27 21.92 7.02
CA ALA A 42 7.76 23.12 7.67
C ALA A 42 6.58 22.84 8.63
N LYS A 43 5.78 21.79 8.34
CA LYS A 43 4.59 21.44 9.11
C LYS A 43 4.89 20.51 10.30
N HIS A 44 5.76 19.53 10.11
CA HIS A 44 6.02 18.46 11.08
C HIS A 44 7.46 18.44 11.60
N GLY A 45 8.32 19.33 11.10
CA GLY A 45 9.77 19.22 11.26
C GLY A 45 10.36 18.12 10.36
N ASN A 46 11.68 17.92 10.48
CA ASN A 46 12.38 16.79 9.88
C ASN A 46 12.49 15.61 10.87
N ASP A 47 11.50 15.44 11.74
CA ASP A 47 11.48 14.35 12.72
C ASP A 47 11.07 13.03 12.05
N LEU A 48 12.05 12.23 11.68
CA LEU A 48 11.83 10.90 11.07
C LEU A 48 11.23 9.89 12.04
N GLY A 49 11.14 10.19 13.35
CA GLY A 49 10.42 9.40 14.34
C GLY A 49 8.91 9.69 14.40
N SER A 50 8.43 10.75 13.75
CA SER A 50 7.06 11.24 13.84
C SER A 50 6.08 10.44 12.96
N ASP A 51 5.08 9.82 13.57
CA ASP A 51 3.97 9.18 12.84
C ASP A 51 3.17 10.20 12.02
N ALA A 52 3.00 11.42 12.54
CA ALA A 52 2.24 12.48 11.88
C ALA A 52 2.93 12.96 10.59
N LEU A 53 4.27 13.01 10.58
CA LEU A 53 5.04 13.31 9.38
C LEU A 53 4.82 12.22 8.32
N TRP A 54 4.96 10.95 8.71
CA TRP A 54 4.82 9.83 7.79
C TRP A 54 3.40 9.66 7.27
N GLU A 55 2.38 9.82 8.11
CA GLU A 55 0.99 9.81 7.66
C GLU A 55 0.74 10.87 6.58
N ASP A 56 1.17 12.11 6.81
CA ASP A 56 0.97 13.19 5.84
C ASP A 56 1.75 12.95 4.54
N TRP A 57 2.98 12.43 4.66
CA TRP A 57 3.77 12.03 3.50
C TRP A 57 3.08 10.93 2.69
N LEU A 58 2.62 9.86 3.35
CA LEU A 58 1.94 8.74 2.70
C LEU A 58 0.67 9.19 1.98
N ARG A 59 -0.15 10.03 2.61
CA ARG A 59 -1.39 10.52 1.99
C ARG A 59 -1.15 11.35 0.73
N HIS A 60 -0.01 12.03 0.62
CA HIS A 60 0.31 12.88 -0.53
C HIS A 60 1.15 12.18 -1.61
N TYR A 61 2.04 11.27 -1.21
CA TYR A 61 3.08 10.73 -2.09
C TYR A 61 2.96 9.22 -2.33
N SER A 62 2.06 8.50 -1.66
CA SER A 62 1.79 7.10 -1.99
C SER A 62 1.24 6.96 -3.41
N ASN A 63 1.65 5.88 -4.07
CA ASN A 63 1.18 5.50 -5.39
C ASN A 63 0.90 3.99 -5.41
N THR A 64 0.24 3.52 -6.46
CA THR A 64 0.07 2.10 -6.70
C THR A 64 1.40 1.44 -7.08
N VAL A 65 1.54 0.17 -6.68
CA VAL A 65 2.58 -0.74 -7.17
C VAL A 65 2.07 -1.65 -8.30
N TYR A 66 0.91 -1.33 -8.88
CA TYR A 66 0.32 -1.98 -10.05
C TYR A 66 -0.10 -3.45 -9.86
N HIS A 67 -0.48 -3.83 -8.63
CA HIS A 67 -1.00 -5.18 -8.31
C HIS A 67 -2.47 -5.19 -7.82
N PRO A 68 -3.44 -4.57 -8.52
CA PRO A 68 -4.84 -4.70 -8.15
C PRO A 68 -5.37 -6.12 -8.46
N VAL A 69 -6.19 -6.66 -7.57
CA VAL A 69 -6.80 -8.00 -7.66
C VAL A 69 -8.23 -7.98 -7.11
N SER A 70 -8.90 -9.13 -7.09
CA SER A 70 -10.14 -9.37 -6.32
C SER A 70 -11.42 -8.67 -6.79
N THR A 71 -11.44 -8.01 -7.95
CA THR A 71 -12.65 -7.34 -8.45
C THR A 71 -13.77 -8.30 -8.90
N CYS A 72 -13.47 -9.58 -9.11
CA CYS A 72 -14.42 -10.66 -9.40
C CYS A 72 -14.08 -11.91 -8.57
N SER A 73 -13.83 -11.72 -7.27
CA SER A 73 -13.24 -12.74 -6.39
C SER A 73 -14.05 -14.05 -6.28
N ILE A 74 -13.31 -15.15 -6.12
CA ILE A 74 -13.86 -16.47 -5.77
C ILE A 74 -14.66 -16.36 -4.47
N GLY A 75 -15.87 -16.91 -4.47
CA GLY A 75 -16.77 -16.90 -3.32
C GLY A 75 -17.60 -15.62 -3.17
N GLN A 76 -17.42 -14.62 -4.04
CA GLN A 76 -18.26 -13.42 -4.09
C GLN A 76 -18.89 -13.20 -5.48
N VAL A 77 -18.12 -13.40 -6.55
CA VAL A 77 -18.58 -13.22 -7.94
C VAL A 77 -18.51 -14.52 -8.75
N VAL A 78 -17.41 -15.27 -8.60
CA VAL A 78 -17.22 -16.57 -9.26
C VAL A 78 -17.13 -17.72 -8.26
N ASP A 79 -17.43 -18.94 -8.71
CA ASP A 79 -17.20 -20.16 -7.92
C ASP A 79 -15.73 -20.62 -7.97
N GLU A 80 -15.39 -21.67 -7.24
CA GLU A 80 -14.04 -22.28 -7.20
C GLU A 80 -13.55 -22.77 -8.58
N ARG A 81 -14.45 -22.90 -9.55
CA ARG A 81 -14.16 -23.27 -10.95
C ARG A 81 -14.17 -22.06 -11.87
N CYS A 82 -14.11 -20.85 -11.32
CA CYS A 82 -14.10 -19.57 -12.03
C CYS A 82 -15.36 -19.32 -12.87
N ARG A 83 -16.49 -19.95 -12.54
CA ARG A 83 -17.77 -19.74 -13.21
C ARG A 83 -18.50 -18.57 -12.56
N VAL A 84 -19.03 -17.65 -13.37
CA VAL A 84 -19.80 -16.52 -12.86
C VAL A 84 -21.09 -17.03 -12.22
N MET A 85 -21.28 -16.72 -10.94
CA MET A 85 -22.45 -17.19 -10.20
C MET A 85 -23.72 -16.56 -10.75
N GLY A 86 -24.77 -17.37 -10.96
CA GLY A 86 -26.05 -16.91 -11.53
C GLY A 86 -26.06 -16.72 -13.05
N VAL A 87 -24.94 -16.92 -13.75
CA VAL A 87 -24.85 -16.78 -15.22
C VAL A 87 -24.35 -18.08 -15.84
N SER A 88 -25.13 -18.65 -16.77
CA SER A 88 -24.74 -19.86 -17.48
C SER A 88 -23.64 -19.60 -18.51
N GLN A 89 -22.67 -20.52 -18.64
CA GLN A 89 -21.67 -20.52 -19.71
C GLN A 89 -20.72 -19.30 -19.74
N LEU A 90 -20.53 -18.63 -18.61
CA LEU A 90 -19.58 -17.51 -18.47
C LEU A 90 -18.53 -17.81 -17.38
N ARG A 91 -17.27 -17.43 -17.65
CA ARG A 91 -16.14 -17.54 -16.72
C ARG A 91 -15.28 -16.29 -16.77
N VAL A 92 -14.59 -16.01 -15.67
CA VAL A 92 -13.53 -15.00 -15.58
C VAL A 92 -12.25 -15.72 -15.18
N VAL A 93 -11.15 -15.52 -15.92
CA VAL A 93 -9.89 -16.25 -15.68
C VAL A 93 -8.71 -15.28 -15.77
N ASP A 94 -8.63 -14.38 -14.79
CA ASP A 94 -7.54 -13.43 -14.63
C ASP A 94 -7.34 -13.08 -13.13
N ALA A 95 -6.46 -12.13 -12.83
CA ALA A 95 -6.14 -11.70 -11.46
C ALA A 95 -7.34 -11.21 -10.63
N SER A 96 -8.45 -10.82 -11.28
CA SER A 96 -9.65 -10.38 -10.58
C SER A 96 -10.32 -11.47 -9.74
N VAL A 97 -10.06 -12.76 -10.04
CA VAL A 97 -10.70 -13.87 -9.30
C VAL A 97 -10.00 -14.24 -8.00
N MET A 98 -8.75 -13.79 -7.81
CA MET A 98 -8.02 -14.05 -6.58
C MET A 98 -8.79 -13.44 -5.41
N PRO A 99 -9.02 -14.16 -4.29
CA PRO A 99 -9.78 -13.60 -3.18
C PRO A 99 -9.03 -12.47 -2.49
N ASN A 100 -7.71 -12.58 -2.37
CA ASN A 100 -6.81 -11.59 -1.78
C ASN A 100 -5.54 -11.46 -2.63
N LEU A 101 -4.72 -10.46 -2.31
CA LEU A 101 -3.35 -10.37 -2.84
C LEU A 101 -2.56 -11.63 -2.42
N PRO A 102 -1.82 -12.29 -3.34
CA PRO A 102 -1.08 -13.53 -3.05
C PRO A 102 0.02 -13.39 -2.00
#